data_AF-A0A8C1NS12-F1
#
_entry.id   AF-A0A8C1NS12-F1
#
_cell.length_a   1.000
_cell.length_b   1.000
_cell.length_c   1.000
_cell.angle_alpha   90.00
_cell.angle_beta   90.00
_cell.angle_gamma   90.00
#
_symmetry.space_group_name_H-M   'P 1'
#
loop_
_entity.id
_entity.type
_entity.pdbx_description
1 polymer ?
#
loop_
_entity_poly.entity_id
_entity_poly.type
_entity_poly.pdbx_seq_one_letter_code
_entity_poly.pdbx_strand_id
1 'polypeptide(L)'
;MDSSAKEPVWEQDDLLKLLDAMKVNLPEKDLAKYKTSESHLDWEKVAFNSYSGEMCKQKWHEVSREIRKFRTLTELIVDAQDYVKNPYKGKKLKKHPDFPKKPLTPYFRFFMEKRAKYAKLHPEMSNLDLTKILSKKYKELPERKKDKYVKDFLREKETFMLSMMKFKQDHPDLLENVNKKSNVPEKPKTPQQLWYSHEKKAFLKAHPDATTKDIKDSLGKQWPQLADKKRIKWITKSLEQKKLYEKKMREFVQQHPEMNITEENIVKSTLTKAERQLKDKFDGRPDKPPSNGYSMFCAELMSSMKDVPSTERMVMCSQRWKLLTQSEKDVFQKRCEQKKKDYEIEMNRYLLSISEEEQQRILSEQKMGSFKRGGGGVSPASKKKNSKAKVSLPVKSEKQSKDDKGKLPETPKTAQDIWQQSVIGDYLARFKNDRAKAQKAMEATWNTMEKKEKIMWIKKAAEDQKRYEVSPDKSKHFVALSSKVADHMSTACGFVFLFLISCVEDFMLFFCLVQRELIEMRSPAPVITPGKKMKFDGEPKKPPS
;
A
#
# COMPACT_ATOMS: atom_id res chain seq x y z
N MET A 1 -67.69 -2.32 8.11
CA MET A 1 -66.84 -1.18 7.73
C MET A 1 -65.68 -1.74 6.95
N ASP A 2 -65.61 -1.44 5.66
CA ASP A 2 -64.48 -1.83 4.82
C ASP A 2 -63.38 -0.77 4.98
N SER A 3 -62.24 -1.18 5.54
CA SER A 3 -61.05 -0.34 5.70
C SER A 3 -59.91 -0.90 4.86
N SER A 4 -60.12 -0.96 3.54
CA SER A 4 -59.05 -1.09 2.57
C SER A 4 -58.20 0.19 2.54
N ALA A 5 -57.49 0.46 3.64
CA ALA A 5 -56.43 1.44 3.69
C ALA A 5 -55.34 1.01 2.69
N LYS A 6 -55.29 1.70 1.54
CA LYS A 6 -54.26 1.46 0.51
C LYS A 6 -52.89 1.64 1.17
N GLU A 7 -52.04 0.62 1.09
CA GLU A 7 -50.65 0.76 1.51
C GLU A 7 -50.02 1.96 0.78
N PRO A 8 -49.40 2.92 1.49
CA PRO A 8 -48.85 4.10 0.85
C PRO A 8 -47.70 3.69 -0.07
N VAL A 9 -47.74 4.18 -1.31
CA VAL A 9 -46.77 3.86 -2.35
C VAL A 9 -45.46 4.59 -2.04
N TRP A 10 -44.44 3.82 -1.66
CA TRP A 10 -43.10 4.35 -1.39
C TRP A 10 -42.41 4.76 -2.70
N GLU A 11 -42.20 6.06 -2.89
CA GLU A 11 -41.41 6.58 -4.00
C GLU A 11 -39.89 6.48 -3.74
N GLN A 12 -39.08 6.65 -4.79
CA GLN A 12 -37.62 6.58 -4.68
C GLN A 12 -37.06 7.61 -3.70
N ASP A 13 -37.64 8.82 -3.67
CA ASP A 13 -37.21 9.89 -2.77
C ASP A 13 -37.59 9.63 -1.30
N ASP A 14 -38.70 8.95 -1.04
CA ASP A 14 -39.05 8.51 0.32
C ASP A 14 -38.11 7.42 0.82
N LEU A 15 -37.69 6.50 -0.06
CA LEU A 15 -36.65 5.51 0.27
C LEU A 15 -35.30 6.17 0.56
N LEU A 16 -34.95 7.27 -0.12
CA LEU A 16 -33.72 8.02 0.17
C LEU A 16 -33.82 8.81 1.47
N LYS A 17 -34.95 9.49 1.72
CA LYS A 17 -35.23 10.19 3.00
C LYS A 17 -35.17 9.23 4.19
N LEU A 18 -35.74 8.02 4.07
CA LEU A 18 -35.62 6.96 5.08
C LEU A 18 -34.15 6.65 5.39
N LEU A 19 -33.34 6.43 4.34
CA LEU A 19 -31.93 6.06 4.49
C LEU A 19 -31.08 7.19 5.09
N ASP A 20 -31.36 8.45 4.75
CA ASP A 20 -30.71 9.61 5.38
C ASP A 20 -31.18 9.83 6.82
N ALA A 21 -32.47 9.65 7.14
CA ALA A 21 -32.99 9.69 8.51
C ALA A 21 -32.38 8.60 9.40
N MET A 22 -32.22 7.39 8.87
CA MET A 22 -31.48 6.32 9.54
C MET A 22 -30.02 6.72 9.79
N LYS A 23 -29.35 7.34 8.82
CA LYS A 23 -27.94 7.76 8.93
C LYS A 23 -27.74 8.86 9.98
N VAL A 24 -28.66 9.83 10.08
CA VAL A 24 -28.61 10.91 11.08
C VAL A 24 -28.79 10.38 12.51
N ASN A 25 -29.56 9.30 12.68
CA ASN A 25 -29.78 8.65 13.97
C ASN A 25 -28.67 7.65 14.37
N LEU A 26 -27.55 7.60 13.65
CA LEU A 26 -26.40 6.74 13.99
C LEU A 26 -25.24 7.53 14.63
N PRO A 27 -24.44 6.89 15.50
CA PRO A 27 -23.24 7.52 16.04
C PRO A 27 -22.23 7.78 14.92
N GLU A 28 -21.57 8.95 14.98
CA GLU A 28 -20.59 9.43 14.00
C GLU A 28 -19.44 8.44 13.71
N LYS A 29 -19.18 7.50 14.64
CA LYS A 29 -18.24 6.39 14.49
C LYS A 29 -18.93 5.05 14.76
N ASP A 30 -19.77 4.61 13.82
CA ASP A 30 -20.37 3.26 13.82
C ASP A 30 -19.27 2.18 13.61
N LEU A 31 -18.78 1.64 14.73
CA LEU A 31 -17.80 0.54 14.77
C LEU A 31 -18.45 -0.82 15.09
N ALA A 32 -19.75 -0.84 15.36
CA ALA A 32 -20.48 -2.04 15.74
C ALA A 32 -20.88 -2.88 14.51
N LYS A 33 -21.34 -4.10 14.74
CA LYS A 33 -21.95 -4.90 13.67
C LYS A 33 -23.32 -4.34 13.36
N TYR A 34 -23.71 -4.29 12.08
CA TYR A 34 -24.92 -3.62 11.61
C TYR A 34 -26.17 -4.01 12.41
N LYS A 35 -26.34 -5.31 12.75
CA LYS A 35 -27.46 -5.81 13.57
C LYS A 35 -27.58 -5.18 14.96
N THR A 36 -26.44 -4.85 15.57
CA THR A 36 -26.38 -4.24 16.91
C THR A 36 -26.74 -2.75 16.84
N SER A 37 -26.29 -2.05 15.79
CA SER A 37 -26.68 -0.66 15.53
C SER A 37 -28.17 -0.58 15.13
N GLU A 38 -28.65 -1.54 14.34
CA GLU A 38 -30.05 -1.72 13.90
C GLU A 38 -31.01 -2.01 15.07
N SER A 39 -30.60 -2.83 16.04
CA SER A 39 -31.41 -3.12 17.24
C SER A 39 -31.49 -1.96 18.24
N HIS A 40 -30.57 -1.00 18.17
CA HIS A 40 -30.56 0.20 19.01
C HIS A 40 -31.08 1.44 18.29
N LEU A 41 -31.53 1.30 17.03
CA LEU A 41 -32.05 2.40 16.25
C LEU A 41 -33.46 2.76 16.74
N ASP A 42 -33.66 4.03 17.08
CA ASP A 42 -34.94 4.56 17.52
C ASP A 42 -35.83 4.86 16.30
N TRP A 43 -36.67 3.90 15.93
CA TRP A 43 -37.48 3.96 14.72
C TRP A 43 -38.52 5.09 14.74
N GLU A 44 -38.95 5.56 15.91
CA GLU A 44 -39.85 6.72 16.02
C GLU A 44 -39.13 8.04 15.67
N LYS A 45 -37.79 8.11 15.83
CA LYS A 45 -36.96 9.21 15.33
C LYS A 45 -36.54 9.07 13.86
N VAL A 46 -36.79 7.91 13.26
CA VAL A 46 -36.59 7.64 11.83
C VAL A 46 -37.89 7.85 11.03
N ALA A 47 -39.05 7.85 11.70
CA ALA A 47 -40.34 8.18 11.13
C ALA A 47 -40.34 9.57 10.47
N PHE A 48 -41.00 9.70 9.32
CA PHE A 48 -41.07 10.95 8.56
C PHE A 48 -42.34 10.99 7.70
N ASN A 49 -42.81 12.19 7.36
CA ASN A 49 -44.06 12.42 6.63
C ASN A 49 -45.23 11.66 7.30
N SER A 50 -45.93 10.82 6.54
CA SER A 50 -47.02 9.95 6.99
C SER A 50 -46.58 8.51 7.32
N TYR A 51 -45.28 8.22 7.35
CA TYR A 51 -44.74 6.89 7.62
C TYR A 51 -44.32 6.75 9.08
N SER A 52 -44.94 5.81 9.81
CA SER A 52 -44.56 5.51 11.20
C SER A 52 -43.22 4.76 11.30
N GLY A 53 -42.67 4.67 12.52
CA GLY A 53 -41.40 3.97 12.76
C GLY A 53 -41.42 2.51 12.32
N GLU A 54 -42.52 1.79 12.56
CA GLU A 54 -42.65 0.39 12.12
C GLU A 54 -42.74 0.25 10.59
N MET A 55 -43.36 1.21 9.88
CA MET A 55 -43.38 1.21 8.41
C MET A 55 -41.97 1.47 7.84
N CYS A 56 -41.24 2.41 8.42
CA CYS A 56 -39.85 2.70 8.09
C CYS A 56 -38.95 1.47 8.31
N LYS A 57 -39.13 0.78 9.44
CA LYS A 57 -38.44 -0.46 9.80
C LYS A 57 -38.76 -1.60 8.84
N GLN A 58 -40.04 -1.82 8.50
CA GLN A 58 -40.42 -2.82 7.49
C GLN A 58 -39.76 -2.53 6.14
N LYS A 59 -39.78 -1.27 5.69
CA LYS A 59 -39.19 -0.89 4.40
C LYS A 59 -37.68 -1.06 4.37
N TRP A 60 -36.99 -0.73 5.46
CA TRP A 60 -35.57 -1.05 5.62
C TRP A 60 -35.29 -2.57 5.55
N HIS A 61 -36.13 -3.41 6.16
CA HIS A 61 -35.99 -4.87 6.05
C HIS A 61 -36.18 -5.38 4.61
N GLU A 62 -37.01 -4.72 3.80
CA GLU A 62 -37.13 -5.05 2.37
C GLU A 62 -35.86 -4.70 1.59
N VAL A 63 -35.38 -3.46 1.73
CA VAL A 63 -34.19 -2.94 1.02
C VAL A 63 -32.93 -3.72 1.43
N SER A 64 -32.76 -4.00 2.73
CA SER A 64 -31.61 -4.73 3.28
C SER A 64 -31.50 -6.20 2.86
N ARG A 65 -32.55 -6.80 2.29
CA ARG A 65 -32.49 -8.14 1.65
C ARG A 65 -31.81 -8.13 0.29
N GLU A 66 -31.92 -7.03 -0.45
CA GLU A 66 -31.45 -6.94 -1.85
C GLU A 66 -29.99 -6.48 -1.97
N ILE A 67 -29.42 -5.91 -0.90
CA ILE A 67 -28.03 -5.50 -0.76
C ILE A 67 -27.19 -6.55 -0.02
N ARG A 68 -25.86 -6.40 -0.03
CA ARG A 68 -24.98 -7.35 0.66
C ARG A 68 -24.82 -6.97 2.12
N LYS A 69 -25.07 -7.93 3.01
CA LYS A 69 -24.89 -7.80 4.46
C LYS A 69 -23.39 -7.65 4.81
N PHE A 70 -22.92 -6.40 4.84
CA PHE A 70 -21.56 -5.99 5.23
C PHE A 70 -21.49 -5.59 6.71
N ARG A 71 -20.43 -4.89 7.16
CA ARG A 71 -20.04 -4.91 8.58
C ARG A 71 -20.87 -3.97 9.44
N THR A 72 -20.85 -2.68 9.12
CA THR A 72 -21.48 -1.61 9.91
C THR A 72 -22.82 -1.21 9.27
N LEU A 73 -23.69 -0.55 10.02
CA LEU A 73 -24.96 -0.08 9.48
C LEU A 73 -24.75 1.13 8.56
N THR A 74 -23.77 1.97 8.84
CA THR A 74 -23.37 3.09 7.97
C THR A 74 -22.89 2.61 6.58
N GLU A 75 -22.06 1.56 6.50
CA GLU A 75 -21.68 0.93 5.21
C GLU A 75 -22.91 0.42 4.46
N LEU A 76 -23.84 -0.22 5.19
CA LEU A 76 -25.02 -0.85 4.63
C LEU A 76 -26.05 0.18 4.11
N ILE A 77 -26.16 1.34 4.75
CA ILE A 77 -26.98 2.47 4.27
C ILE A 77 -26.42 3.04 2.96
N VAL A 78 -25.10 3.17 2.80
CA VAL A 78 -24.50 3.63 1.54
C VAL A 78 -24.77 2.64 0.40
N ASP A 79 -24.62 1.34 0.65
CA ASP A 79 -24.99 0.28 -0.30
C ASP A 79 -26.50 0.30 -0.62
N ALA A 80 -27.36 0.61 0.35
CA ALA A 80 -28.80 0.78 0.17
C ALA A 80 -29.13 2.00 -0.70
N GLN A 81 -28.45 3.13 -0.50
CA GLN A 81 -28.64 4.34 -1.30
C GLN A 81 -28.23 4.13 -2.76
N ASP A 82 -27.12 3.43 -3.03
CA ASP A 82 -26.74 3.05 -4.42
C ASP A 82 -27.73 2.03 -5.01
N TYR A 83 -28.29 1.12 -4.22
CA TYR A 83 -29.30 0.19 -4.70
C TYR A 83 -30.63 0.88 -5.06
N VAL A 84 -31.11 1.80 -4.22
CA VAL A 84 -32.33 2.57 -4.47
C VAL A 84 -32.18 3.46 -5.71
N LYS A 85 -31.03 4.11 -5.88
CA LYS A 85 -30.72 4.93 -7.08
C LYS A 85 -30.47 4.09 -8.33
N ASN A 86 -29.85 2.91 -8.19
CA ASN A 86 -29.46 2.04 -9.32
C ASN A 86 -29.89 0.57 -9.11
N PRO A 87 -31.19 0.21 -9.13
CA PRO A 87 -31.65 -1.15 -8.80
C PRO A 87 -31.06 -2.26 -9.69
N TYR A 88 -30.64 -1.90 -10.90
CA TYR A 88 -30.07 -2.81 -11.90
C TYR A 88 -28.54 -2.86 -11.92
N LYS A 89 -27.82 -2.18 -11.01
CA LYS A 89 -26.35 -2.16 -11.02
C LYS A 89 -25.73 -3.57 -10.87
N GLY A 90 -24.57 -3.79 -11.50
CA GLY A 90 -23.76 -4.99 -11.29
C GLY A 90 -24.44 -6.30 -11.73
N LYS A 91 -24.76 -7.21 -10.79
CA LYS A 91 -25.29 -8.54 -11.12
C LYS A 91 -26.69 -8.50 -11.75
N LYS A 92 -27.49 -7.48 -11.44
CA LYS A 92 -28.86 -7.30 -11.95
C LYS A 92 -28.91 -6.64 -13.33
N LEU A 93 -27.78 -6.20 -13.90
CA LEU A 93 -27.73 -5.42 -15.14
C LEU A 93 -28.37 -6.14 -16.34
N LYS A 94 -28.18 -7.46 -16.43
CA LYS A 94 -28.79 -8.31 -17.47
C LYS A 94 -30.31 -8.53 -17.32
N LYS A 95 -30.90 -8.01 -16.24
CA LYS A 95 -32.35 -8.02 -15.98
C LYS A 95 -33.01 -6.66 -16.25
N HIS A 96 -32.24 -5.61 -16.54
CA HIS A 96 -32.82 -4.31 -16.91
C HIS A 96 -33.69 -4.48 -18.17
N PRO A 97 -34.91 -3.90 -18.22
CA PRO A 97 -35.82 -4.06 -19.36
C PRO A 97 -35.15 -3.76 -20.71
N ASP A 98 -34.44 -2.64 -20.77
CA ASP A 98 -33.74 -2.17 -21.98
C ASP A 98 -32.38 -2.82 -22.23
N PHE A 99 -31.89 -3.73 -21.36
CA PHE A 99 -30.60 -4.39 -21.58
C PHE A 99 -30.69 -5.31 -22.81
N PRO A 100 -29.93 -5.07 -23.89
CA PRO A 100 -30.10 -5.83 -25.12
C PRO A 100 -29.80 -7.32 -24.92
N LYS A 101 -30.71 -8.16 -25.37
CA LYS A 101 -30.55 -9.62 -25.35
C LYS A 101 -29.59 -10.03 -26.46
N LYS A 102 -28.60 -10.87 -26.14
CA LYS A 102 -27.62 -11.34 -27.14
C LYS A 102 -28.34 -12.12 -28.26
N PRO A 103 -27.95 -11.92 -29.53
CA PRO A 103 -28.51 -12.68 -30.65
C PRO A 103 -28.22 -14.17 -30.49
N LEU A 104 -29.16 -15.01 -30.94
CA LEU A 104 -28.98 -16.46 -30.92
C LEU A 104 -27.99 -16.88 -32.00
N THR A 105 -26.98 -17.68 -31.65
CA THR A 105 -26.05 -18.21 -32.66
C THR A 105 -26.80 -19.07 -33.69
N PRO A 106 -26.26 -19.25 -34.91
CA PRO A 106 -26.96 -19.98 -35.99
C PRO A 106 -27.45 -21.37 -35.56
N TYR A 107 -26.63 -22.11 -34.79
CA TYR A 107 -27.03 -23.38 -34.19
C TYR A 107 -28.17 -23.24 -33.17
N PHE A 108 -28.08 -22.28 -32.23
CA PHE A 108 -29.13 -22.09 -31.23
C PHE A 108 -30.45 -21.62 -31.86
N ARG A 109 -30.40 -20.84 -32.94
CA ARG A 109 -31.58 -20.44 -33.71
C ARG A 109 -32.27 -21.65 -34.36
N PHE A 110 -31.51 -22.51 -35.05
CA PHE A 110 -32.01 -23.79 -35.56
C PHE A 110 -32.56 -24.68 -34.44
N PHE A 111 -31.83 -24.81 -33.32
CA PHE A 111 -32.24 -25.62 -32.19
C PHE A 111 -33.59 -25.17 -31.62
N MET A 112 -33.79 -23.87 -31.38
CA MET A 112 -35.06 -23.33 -30.89
C MET A 112 -36.21 -23.57 -31.88
N GLU A 113 -35.97 -23.41 -33.19
CA GLU A 113 -36.98 -23.62 -34.23
C GLU A 113 -37.41 -25.10 -34.35
N LYS A 114 -36.47 -26.04 -34.21
CA LYS A 114 -36.75 -27.48 -34.42
C LYS A 114 -37.07 -28.25 -33.14
N ARG A 115 -36.58 -27.81 -31.97
CA ARG A 115 -36.77 -28.48 -30.67
C ARG A 115 -38.22 -28.80 -30.36
N ALA A 116 -39.12 -27.84 -30.52
CA ALA A 116 -40.55 -28.05 -30.25
C ALA A 116 -41.19 -29.10 -31.18
N LYS A 117 -40.70 -29.22 -32.43
CA LYS A 117 -41.19 -30.21 -33.40
C LYS A 117 -40.66 -31.61 -33.07
N TYR A 118 -39.36 -31.74 -32.82
CA TYR A 118 -38.76 -33.02 -32.46
C TYR A 118 -39.19 -33.52 -31.07
N ALA A 119 -39.50 -32.64 -30.11
CA ALA A 119 -40.07 -33.03 -28.81
C ALA A 119 -41.48 -33.63 -28.94
N LYS A 120 -42.28 -33.18 -29.92
CA LYS A 120 -43.58 -33.79 -30.24
C LYS A 120 -43.47 -35.09 -31.02
N LEU A 121 -42.43 -35.24 -31.86
CA LEU A 121 -42.16 -36.47 -32.63
C LEU A 121 -41.51 -37.58 -31.79
N HIS A 122 -40.87 -37.21 -30.67
CA HIS A 122 -40.27 -38.17 -29.74
C HIS A 122 -40.63 -37.80 -28.27
N PRO A 123 -41.90 -37.97 -27.85
CA PRO A 123 -42.34 -37.58 -26.50
C PRO A 123 -41.63 -38.32 -25.38
N GLU A 124 -41.23 -39.57 -25.62
CA GLU A 124 -40.50 -40.42 -24.65
C GLU A 124 -38.99 -40.11 -24.58
N MET A 125 -38.43 -39.35 -25.54
CA MET A 125 -36.98 -39.07 -25.52
C MET A 125 -36.62 -37.91 -24.60
N SER A 126 -35.61 -38.17 -23.76
CA SER A 126 -35.05 -37.16 -22.87
C SER A 126 -34.56 -35.92 -23.60
N ASN A 127 -34.69 -34.77 -22.92
CA ASN A 127 -34.27 -33.47 -23.42
C ASN A 127 -32.79 -33.40 -23.80
N LEU A 128 -31.95 -34.21 -23.14
CA LEU A 128 -30.53 -34.38 -23.44
C LEU A 128 -30.31 -35.06 -24.79
N ASP A 129 -31.05 -36.14 -25.07
CA ASP A 129 -30.91 -36.92 -26.29
C ASP A 129 -31.50 -36.20 -27.50
N LEU A 130 -32.63 -35.51 -27.30
CA LEU A 130 -33.17 -34.52 -28.24
C LEU A 130 -32.10 -33.48 -28.65
N THR A 131 -31.28 -33.03 -27.69
CA THR A 131 -30.21 -32.04 -27.94
C THR A 131 -29.04 -32.65 -28.70
N LYS A 132 -28.65 -33.91 -28.42
CA LYS A 132 -27.64 -34.63 -29.21
C LYS A 132 -28.10 -34.81 -30.66
N ILE A 133 -29.35 -35.22 -30.88
CA ILE A 133 -29.95 -35.42 -32.21
C ILE A 133 -29.97 -34.12 -33.00
N LEU A 134 -30.45 -33.02 -32.40
CA LEU A 134 -30.47 -31.72 -33.07
C LEU A 134 -29.07 -31.18 -33.38
N SER A 135 -28.07 -31.44 -32.52
CA SER A 135 -26.68 -31.11 -32.81
C SER A 135 -26.14 -31.88 -34.02
N LYS A 136 -26.38 -33.20 -34.09
CA LYS A 136 -26.02 -34.03 -35.24
C LYS A 136 -26.73 -33.57 -36.52
N LYS A 137 -28.05 -33.33 -36.45
CA LYS A 137 -28.85 -32.84 -37.59
C LYS A 137 -28.40 -31.46 -38.09
N TYR A 138 -27.95 -30.56 -37.21
CA TYR A 138 -27.40 -29.27 -37.63
C TYR A 138 -26.06 -29.42 -38.37
N LYS A 139 -25.18 -30.33 -37.92
CA LYS A 139 -23.92 -30.63 -38.63
C LYS A 139 -24.19 -31.19 -40.03
N GLU A 140 -25.15 -32.10 -40.14
CA GLU A 140 -25.63 -32.74 -41.39
C GLU A 140 -26.37 -31.78 -42.36
N LEU A 141 -26.73 -30.55 -41.96
CA LEU A 141 -27.42 -29.62 -42.86
C LEU A 141 -26.50 -29.16 -44.02
N PRO A 142 -27.03 -29.07 -45.25
CA PRO A 142 -26.36 -28.39 -46.36
C PRO A 142 -26.04 -26.94 -46.03
N GLU A 143 -24.91 -26.42 -46.52
CA GLU A 143 -24.44 -25.08 -46.17
C GLU A 143 -25.43 -23.98 -46.57
N ARG A 144 -26.08 -24.10 -47.73
CA ARG A 144 -27.19 -23.20 -48.15
C ARG A 144 -28.33 -23.08 -47.13
N LYS A 145 -28.57 -24.10 -46.29
CA LYS A 145 -29.57 -24.05 -45.20
C LYS A 145 -28.99 -23.46 -43.91
N LYS A 146 -27.69 -23.62 -43.64
CA LYS A 146 -26.96 -22.96 -42.54
C LYS A 146 -26.80 -21.46 -42.81
N ASP A 147 -26.52 -21.06 -44.06
CA ASP A 147 -26.38 -19.67 -44.51
C ASP A 147 -27.55 -18.79 -44.09
N LYS A 148 -28.78 -19.31 -44.12
CA LYS A 148 -29.96 -18.60 -43.61
C LYS A 148 -29.77 -18.22 -42.13
N TYR A 149 -29.47 -19.20 -41.28
CA TYR A 149 -29.25 -18.99 -39.85
C TYR A 149 -28.01 -18.12 -39.55
N VAL A 150 -26.98 -18.17 -40.41
CA VAL A 150 -25.81 -17.28 -40.35
C VAL A 150 -26.18 -15.84 -40.67
N LYS A 151 -26.93 -15.59 -41.75
CA LYS A 151 -27.41 -14.25 -42.14
C LYS A 151 -28.36 -13.66 -41.09
N ASP A 152 -29.28 -14.46 -40.56
CA ASP A 152 -30.19 -14.05 -39.47
C ASP A 152 -29.39 -13.64 -38.22
N PHE A 153 -28.37 -14.42 -37.82
CA PHE A 153 -27.49 -14.09 -36.70
C PHE A 153 -26.67 -12.81 -36.94
N LEU A 154 -26.15 -12.60 -38.15
CA LEU A 154 -25.37 -11.39 -38.46
C LEU A 154 -26.25 -10.13 -38.38
N ARG A 155 -27.48 -10.18 -38.91
CA ARG A 155 -28.46 -9.08 -38.81
C ARG A 155 -28.83 -8.78 -37.35
N GLU A 156 -29.14 -9.81 -36.56
CA GLU A 156 -29.48 -9.62 -35.14
C GLU A 156 -28.27 -9.20 -34.28
N LYS A 157 -27.05 -9.54 -34.70
CA LYS A 157 -25.82 -9.04 -34.08
C LYS A 157 -25.64 -7.55 -34.35
N GLU A 158 -25.96 -7.07 -35.55
CA GLU A 158 -25.91 -5.65 -35.89
C GLU A 158 -26.95 -4.84 -35.09
N THR A 159 -28.21 -5.27 -35.07
CA THR A 159 -29.24 -4.61 -34.25
C THR A 159 -28.90 -4.66 -32.76
N PHE A 160 -28.38 -5.79 -32.26
CA PHE A 160 -27.86 -5.89 -30.88
C PHE A 160 -26.71 -4.90 -30.61
N MET A 161 -25.79 -4.69 -31.55
CA MET A 161 -24.70 -3.72 -31.38
C MET A 161 -25.24 -2.28 -31.32
N LEU A 162 -26.20 -1.93 -32.16
CA LEU A 162 -26.87 -0.61 -32.13
C LEU A 162 -27.66 -0.40 -30.84
N SER A 163 -28.49 -1.36 -30.43
CA SER A 163 -29.21 -1.30 -29.14
C SER A 163 -28.26 -1.27 -27.95
N MET A 164 -27.10 -1.94 -28.02
CA MET A 164 -26.08 -1.90 -26.97
C MET A 164 -25.33 -0.56 -26.95
N MET A 165 -25.16 0.11 -28.10
CA MET A 165 -24.63 1.47 -28.16
C MET A 165 -25.62 2.46 -27.54
N LYS A 166 -26.91 2.37 -27.88
CA LYS A 166 -27.96 3.19 -27.26
C LYS A 166 -28.07 2.95 -25.74
N PHE A 167 -28.11 1.68 -25.29
CA PHE A 167 -28.14 1.34 -23.87
C PHE A 167 -26.94 1.91 -23.08
N LYS A 168 -25.76 2.01 -23.71
CA LYS A 168 -24.58 2.65 -23.11
C LYS A 168 -24.70 4.17 -22.99
N GLN A 169 -25.42 4.81 -23.91
CA GLN A 169 -25.65 6.24 -23.93
C GLN A 169 -26.74 6.64 -22.93
N ASP A 170 -27.83 5.86 -22.88
CA ASP A 170 -28.99 6.16 -22.04
C ASP A 170 -28.78 5.76 -20.55
N HIS A 171 -27.87 4.82 -20.26
CA HIS A 171 -27.59 4.33 -18.90
C HIS A 171 -26.08 4.28 -18.56
N PRO A 172 -25.36 5.40 -18.57
CA PRO A 172 -23.92 5.43 -18.30
C PRO A 172 -23.58 4.92 -16.87
N ASP A 173 -24.36 5.31 -15.86
CA ASP A 173 -24.15 4.98 -14.44
C ASP A 173 -24.21 3.47 -14.15
N LEU A 174 -25.02 2.74 -14.93
CA LEU A 174 -25.14 1.28 -14.82
C LEU A 174 -23.90 0.55 -15.38
N LEU A 175 -23.18 1.17 -16.32
CA LEU A 175 -21.95 0.63 -16.91
C LEU A 175 -20.66 1.17 -16.29
N GLU A 176 -20.71 2.27 -15.55
CA GLU A 176 -19.52 2.96 -15.04
C GLU A 176 -18.60 2.02 -14.25
N ASN A 177 -19.19 1.15 -13.40
CA ASN A 177 -18.49 0.12 -12.62
C ASN A 177 -17.88 -1.03 -13.45
N VAL A 178 -18.25 -1.17 -14.72
CA VAL A 178 -17.66 -2.13 -15.67
C VAL A 178 -16.55 -1.44 -16.46
N ASN A 179 -16.78 -0.20 -16.92
CA ASN A 179 -15.80 0.59 -17.67
C ASN A 179 -14.61 1.03 -16.80
N LYS A 180 -14.84 1.45 -15.55
CA LYS A 180 -13.77 1.70 -14.56
C LYS A 180 -12.88 0.48 -14.34
N LYS A 181 -13.42 -0.74 -14.47
CA LYS A 181 -12.65 -2.00 -14.37
C LYS A 181 -11.93 -2.41 -15.65
N SER A 182 -12.36 -1.95 -16.82
CA SER A 182 -11.63 -2.16 -18.08
C SER A 182 -10.54 -1.12 -18.32
N ASN A 183 -10.67 0.08 -17.74
CA ASN A 183 -9.70 1.16 -17.86
C ASN A 183 -8.50 0.97 -16.91
N VAL A 184 -8.69 0.28 -15.77
CA VAL A 184 -7.58 -0.16 -14.91
C VAL A 184 -6.69 -1.15 -15.68
N PRO A 185 -5.37 -0.92 -15.80
CA PRO A 185 -4.44 -1.84 -16.46
C PRO A 185 -4.56 -3.30 -15.97
N GLU A 186 -4.47 -4.27 -16.90
CA GLU A 186 -4.49 -5.69 -16.54
C GLU A 186 -3.27 -6.08 -15.69
N LYS A 187 -3.51 -6.86 -14.62
CA LYS A 187 -2.45 -7.38 -13.75
C LYS A 187 -1.46 -8.27 -14.51
N PRO A 188 -0.16 -8.19 -14.20
CA PRO A 188 0.88 -8.95 -14.89
C PRO A 188 0.71 -10.45 -14.65
N LYS A 189 0.96 -11.24 -15.69
CA LYS A 189 0.77 -12.70 -15.68
C LYS A 189 1.97 -13.38 -15.01
N THR A 190 1.70 -14.47 -14.28
CA THR A 190 2.76 -15.29 -13.65
C THR A 190 3.60 -16.01 -14.72
N PRO A 191 4.83 -16.48 -14.40
CA PRO A 191 5.67 -17.19 -15.36
C PRO A 191 4.95 -18.42 -15.96
N GLN A 192 4.27 -19.19 -15.11
CA GLN A 192 3.45 -20.34 -15.52
C GLN A 192 2.29 -19.93 -16.44
N GLN A 193 1.60 -18.81 -16.16
CA GLN A 193 0.50 -18.33 -17.00
C GLN A 193 0.98 -17.87 -18.38
N LEU A 194 2.16 -17.24 -18.46
CA LEU A 194 2.75 -16.82 -19.72
C LEU A 194 3.17 -18.02 -20.57
N TRP A 195 3.85 -18.99 -19.96
CA TRP A 195 4.19 -20.25 -20.61
C TRP A 195 2.95 -21.02 -21.05
N TYR A 196 1.97 -21.23 -20.16
CA TYR A 196 0.73 -21.94 -20.48
C TYR A 196 -0.04 -21.27 -21.62
N SER A 197 -0.07 -19.93 -21.67
CA SER A 197 -0.73 -19.19 -22.75
C SER A 197 0.00 -19.34 -24.09
N HIS A 198 1.32 -19.44 -24.07
CA HIS A 198 2.15 -19.71 -25.24
C HIS A 198 1.95 -21.14 -25.76
N GLU A 199 2.14 -22.14 -24.89
CA GLU A 199 1.98 -23.55 -25.28
C GLU A 199 0.55 -23.89 -25.64
N LYS A 200 -0.48 -23.31 -24.99
CA LYS A 200 -1.87 -23.50 -25.39
C LYS A 200 -2.11 -23.04 -26.84
N LYS A 201 -1.47 -21.95 -27.29
CA LYS A 201 -1.59 -21.48 -28.67
C LYS A 201 -0.92 -22.44 -29.66
N ALA A 202 0.24 -23.00 -29.30
CA ALA A 202 0.92 -24.01 -30.11
C ALA A 202 0.13 -25.33 -30.16
N PHE A 203 -0.34 -25.81 -29.00
CA PHE A 203 -1.11 -27.04 -28.85
C PHE A 203 -2.43 -26.99 -29.61
N LEU A 204 -3.19 -25.89 -29.52
CA LEU A 204 -4.45 -25.72 -30.27
C LEU A 204 -4.21 -25.60 -31.78
N LYS A 205 -3.03 -25.15 -32.22
CA LYS A 205 -2.65 -25.17 -33.65
C LYS A 205 -2.34 -26.60 -34.13
N ALA A 206 -1.71 -27.43 -33.29
CA ALA A 206 -1.40 -28.82 -33.60
C ALA A 206 -2.62 -29.76 -33.46
N HIS A 207 -3.53 -29.47 -32.54
CA HIS A 207 -4.74 -30.24 -32.27
C HIS A 207 -5.97 -29.31 -32.20
N PRO A 208 -6.55 -28.92 -33.36
CA PRO A 208 -7.70 -28.02 -33.42
C PRO A 208 -8.93 -28.53 -32.65
N ASP A 209 -9.11 -29.85 -32.60
CA ASP A 209 -10.24 -30.52 -31.94
C ASP A 209 -10.02 -30.83 -30.45
N ALA A 210 -8.84 -30.53 -29.90
CA ALA A 210 -8.53 -30.87 -28.50
C ALA A 210 -9.38 -30.06 -27.51
N THR A 211 -9.94 -30.73 -26.49
CA THR A 211 -10.78 -30.02 -25.52
C THR A 211 -9.93 -29.21 -24.55
N THR A 212 -10.55 -28.21 -23.92
CA THR A 212 -9.86 -27.38 -22.92
C THR A 212 -9.41 -28.19 -21.69
N LYS A 213 -10.00 -29.37 -21.44
CA LYS A 213 -9.56 -30.29 -20.39
C LYS A 213 -8.22 -30.94 -20.77
N ASP A 214 -8.14 -31.52 -21.96
CA ASP A 214 -6.95 -32.22 -22.46
C ASP A 214 -5.72 -31.29 -22.51
N ILE A 215 -5.93 -30.05 -22.98
CA ILE A 215 -4.92 -28.99 -22.97
C ILE A 215 -4.42 -28.72 -21.55
N LYS A 216 -5.34 -28.59 -20.58
CA LYS A 216 -5.00 -28.28 -19.19
C LYS A 216 -4.24 -29.42 -18.52
N ASP A 217 -4.68 -30.66 -18.73
CA ASP A 217 -4.12 -31.85 -18.08
C ASP A 217 -2.76 -32.22 -18.69
N SER A 218 -2.56 -32.00 -20.00
CA SER A 218 -1.26 -32.16 -20.68
C SER A 218 -0.25 -31.09 -20.27
N LEU A 219 -0.60 -29.81 -20.40
CA LEU A 219 0.32 -28.71 -20.10
C LEU A 219 0.57 -28.55 -18.59
N GLY A 220 -0.41 -28.88 -17.75
CA GLY A 220 -0.27 -28.80 -16.29
C GLY A 220 0.87 -29.66 -15.74
N LYS A 221 1.10 -30.84 -16.35
CA LYS A 221 2.17 -31.77 -15.98
C LYS A 221 3.56 -31.33 -16.47
N GLN A 222 3.63 -30.58 -17.57
CA GLN A 222 4.90 -30.17 -18.16
C GLN A 222 5.58 -29.03 -17.38
N TRP A 223 4.83 -28.06 -16.84
CA TRP A 223 5.44 -26.89 -16.15
C TRP A 223 6.40 -27.27 -15.01
N PRO A 224 6.08 -28.21 -14.09
CA PRO A 224 7.01 -28.68 -13.06
C PRO A 224 8.28 -29.34 -13.62
N GLN A 225 8.17 -29.99 -14.78
CA GLN A 225 9.21 -30.78 -15.43
C GLN A 225 10.09 -29.96 -16.40
N LEU A 226 9.77 -28.69 -16.66
CA LEU A 226 10.60 -27.83 -17.49
C LEU A 226 11.99 -27.64 -16.88
N ALA A 227 13.02 -27.80 -17.69
CA ALA A 227 14.39 -27.45 -17.32
C ALA A 227 14.49 -25.98 -16.85
N ASP A 228 15.30 -25.74 -15.82
CA ASP A 228 15.50 -24.44 -15.17
C ASP A 228 15.76 -23.29 -16.15
N LYS A 229 16.62 -23.49 -17.15
CA LYS A 229 16.90 -22.51 -18.21
C LYS A 229 15.65 -22.09 -19.00
N LYS A 230 14.69 -23.00 -19.22
CA LYS A 230 13.40 -22.69 -19.85
C LYS A 230 12.48 -21.95 -18.88
N ARG A 231 12.47 -22.29 -17.60
CA ARG A 231 11.66 -21.59 -16.57
C ARG A 231 12.13 -20.16 -16.36
N ILE A 232 13.44 -19.93 -16.30
CA ILE A 232 14.06 -18.60 -16.19
C ILE A 232 13.57 -17.64 -17.29
N LYS A 233 13.49 -18.08 -18.56
CA LYS A 233 12.96 -17.27 -19.66
C LYS A 233 11.58 -16.68 -19.35
N TRP A 234 10.69 -17.48 -18.75
CA TRP A 234 9.34 -17.05 -18.39
C TRP A 234 9.29 -16.23 -17.10
N ILE A 235 10.22 -16.48 -16.16
CA ILE A 235 10.39 -15.69 -14.94
C ILE A 235 10.83 -14.27 -15.29
N THR A 236 11.88 -14.11 -16.10
CA THR A 236 12.35 -12.81 -16.59
C THR A 236 11.24 -12.06 -17.33
N LYS A 237 10.53 -12.73 -18.25
CA LYS A 237 9.40 -12.12 -18.98
C LYS A 237 8.23 -11.70 -18.08
N SER A 238 7.96 -12.42 -16.99
CA SER A 238 6.95 -12.01 -15.99
C SER A 238 7.39 -10.78 -15.20
N LEU A 239 8.68 -10.68 -14.84
CA LEU A 239 9.25 -9.51 -14.17
C LEU A 239 9.26 -8.26 -15.07
N GLU A 240 9.59 -8.40 -16.35
CA GLU A 240 9.48 -7.30 -17.34
C GLU A 240 8.05 -6.79 -17.45
N GLN A 241 7.07 -7.69 -17.59
CA GLN A 241 5.65 -7.31 -17.61
C GLN A 241 5.20 -6.65 -16.30
N LYS A 242 5.74 -7.08 -15.16
CA LYS A 242 5.50 -6.44 -13.86
C LYS A 242 6.06 -5.02 -13.83
N LYS A 243 7.30 -4.78 -14.27
CA LYS A 243 7.89 -3.43 -14.35
C LYS A 243 7.08 -2.50 -15.27
N LEU A 244 6.61 -3.01 -16.42
CA LEU A 244 5.75 -2.26 -17.32
C LEU A 244 4.36 -1.96 -16.73
N TYR A 245 3.75 -2.93 -16.03
CA TYR A 245 2.50 -2.72 -15.31
C TYR A 245 2.65 -1.69 -14.18
N GLU A 246 3.72 -1.76 -13.38
CA GLU A 246 4.01 -0.78 -12.32
C GLU A 246 4.19 0.64 -12.87
N LYS A 247 4.81 0.79 -14.06
CA LYS A 247 4.87 2.09 -14.74
C LYS A 247 3.47 2.58 -15.14
N LYS A 248 2.70 1.77 -15.87
CA LYS A 248 1.33 2.11 -16.31
C LYS A 248 0.38 2.39 -15.15
N MET A 249 0.53 1.68 -14.03
CA MET A 249 -0.29 1.89 -12.84
C MET A 249 0.07 3.21 -12.13
N ARG A 250 1.33 3.65 -12.14
CA ARG A 250 1.70 4.98 -11.62
C ARG A 250 1.11 6.09 -12.48
N GLU A 251 1.21 5.98 -13.80
CA GLU A 251 0.58 6.90 -14.75
C GLU A 251 -0.95 6.94 -14.56
N PHE A 252 -1.60 5.78 -14.41
CA PHE A 252 -3.04 5.67 -14.16
C PHE A 252 -3.48 6.29 -12.82
N VAL A 253 -2.74 6.04 -11.72
CA VAL A 253 -3.06 6.63 -10.40
C VAL A 253 -2.84 8.14 -10.40
N GLN A 254 -1.86 8.65 -11.15
CA GLN A 254 -1.67 10.09 -11.33
C GLN A 254 -2.81 10.76 -12.12
N GLN A 255 -3.39 10.04 -13.09
CA GLN A 255 -4.53 10.51 -13.90
C GLN A 255 -5.89 10.34 -13.18
N HIS A 256 -5.98 9.45 -12.19
CA HIS A 256 -7.20 9.13 -11.45
C HIS A 256 -6.99 9.19 -9.93
N PRO A 257 -6.74 10.37 -9.33
CA PRO A 257 -6.55 10.52 -7.89
C PRO A 257 -7.78 10.10 -7.06
N GLU A 258 -8.97 10.07 -7.65
CA GLU A 258 -10.22 9.56 -7.04
C GLU A 258 -10.23 8.02 -6.88
N MET A 259 -9.42 7.31 -7.68
CA MET A 259 -9.32 5.85 -7.62
C MET A 259 -8.33 5.44 -6.52
N ASN A 260 -8.85 5.20 -5.32
CA ASN A 260 -8.12 4.88 -4.08
C ASN A 260 -7.39 3.51 -4.13
N ILE A 261 -6.39 3.39 -5.02
CA ILE A 261 -5.61 2.18 -5.32
C ILE A 261 -4.32 2.21 -4.50
N THR A 262 -4.25 1.37 -3.47
CA THR A 262 -3.07 1.31 -2.60
C THR A 262 -1.83 0.76 -3.31
N GLU A 263 -0.67 1.36 -3.06
CA GLU A 263 0.62 0.97 -3.65
C GLU A 263 0.99 -0.50 -3.40
N GLU A 264 0.63 -1.03 -2.22
CA GLU A 264 0.79 -2.45 -1.88
C GLU A 264 0.04 -3.42 -2.81
N ASN A 265 -1.06 -2.98 -3.43
CA ASN A 265 -1.79 -3.79 -4.42
C ASN A 265 -1.14 -3.77 -5.81
N ILE A 266 -0.31 -2.76 -6.10
CA ILE A 266 0.43 -2.61 -7.36
C ILE A 266 1.71 -3.46 -7.31
N VAL A 267 2.44 -3.45 -6.19
CA VAL A 267 3.80 -4.03 -6.08
C VAL A 267 3.84 -5.55 -5.80
N LYS A 268 2.69 -6.21 -5.57
CA LYS A 268 2.61 -7.66 -5.24
C LYS A 268 3.41 -8.57 -6.20
N SER A 269 4.23 -9.45 -5.63
CA SER A 269 5.10 -10.39 -6.37
C SER A 269 4.29 -11.33 -7.27
N THR A 270 4.66 -11.42 -8.56
CA THR A 270 4.14 -12.41 -9.51
C THR A 270 4.82 -13.78 -9.40
N LEU A 271 5.97 -13.83 -8.72
CA LEU A 271 6.79 -15.03 -8.54
C LEU A 271 6.47 -15.76 -7.23
N THR A 272 6.43 -17.09 -7.31
CA THR A 272 6.47 -18.00 -6.17
C THR A 272 7.86 -18.02 -5.50
N LYS A 273 7.95 -18.60 -4.29
CA LYS A 273 9.22 -18.75 -3.57
C LYS A 273 10.28 -19.52 -4.38
N ALA A 274 9.87 -20.60 -5.06
CA ALA A 274 10.78 -21.42 -5.86
C ALA A 274 11.25 -20.69 -7.13
N GLU A 275 10.36 -19.98 -7.83
CA GLU A 275 10.73 -19.17 -9.00
C GLU A 275 11.67 -18.01 -8.63
N ARG A 276 11.47 -17.40 -7.46
CA ARG A 276 12.39 -16.39 -6.92
C ARG A 276 13.76 -16.99 -6.62
N GLN A 277 13.84 -18.10 -5.88
CA GLN A 277 15.11 -18.78 -5.59
C GLN A 277 15.83 -19.22 -6.87
N LEU A 278 15.08 -19.66 -7.89
CA LEU A 278 15.64 -20.02 -9.19
C LEU A 278 16.23 -18.78 -9.91
N LYS A 279 15.54 -17.64 -9.86
CA LYS A 279 16.02 -16.36 -10.42
C LYS A 279 17.24 -15.84 -9.67
N ASP A 280 17.20 -15.81 -8.33
CA ASP A 280 18.33 -15.46 -7.47
C ASP A 280 19.58 -16.28 -7.87
N LYS A 281 19.45 -17.61 -7.96
CA LYS A 281 20.54 -18.50 -8.38
C LYS A 281 21.05 -18.24 -9.80
N PHE A 282 20.16 -17.90 -10.74
CA PHE A 282 20.53 -17.59 -12.12
C PHE A 282 21.24 -16.24 -12.26
N ASP A 283 20.86 -15.25 -11.45
CA ASP A 283 21.49 -13.93 -11.40
C ASP A 283 22.87 -13.96 -10.71
N GLY A 284 23.29 -15.11 -10.16
CA GLY A 284 24.52 -15.23 -9.37
C GLY A 284 24.38 -14.68 -7.94
N ARG A 285 23.15 -14.44 -7.46
CA ARG A 285 22.92 -13.98 -6.09
C ARG A 285 23.41 -15.02 -5.08
N PRO A 286 24.25 -14.65 -4.10
CA PRO A 286 24.84 -15.63 -3.19
C PRO A 286 23.82 -16.28 -2.25
N ASP A 287 23.93 -17.60 -2.09
CA ASP A 287 23.10 -18.38 -1.17
C ASP A 287 23.48 -18.07 0.29
N LYS A 288 22.46 -17.88 1.14
CA LYS A 288 22.68 -17.55 2.55
C LYS A 288 23.33 -18.73 3.31
N PRO A 289 24.47 -18.52 3.98
CA PRO A 289 25.14 -19.59 4.70
C PRO A 289 24.31 -20.06 5.91
N PRO A 290 24.51 -21.31 6.38
CA PRO A 290 23.88 -21.81 7.59
C PRO A 290 24.19 -20.92 8.80
N SER A 291 23.22 -20.79 9.73
CA SER A 291 23.28 -19.77 10.78
C SER A 291 24.21 -20.08 11.95
N ASN A 292 24.53 -21.36 12.20
CA ASN A 292 25.41 -21.81 13.28
C ASN A 292 26.14 -23.11 12.89
N GLY A 293 27.13 -23.54 13.69
CA GLY A 293 27.91 -24.77 13.48
C GLY A 293 27.04 -26.03 13.34
N TYR A 294 25.97 -26.18 14.12
CA TYR A 294 25.02 -27.28 13.96
C TYR A 294 24.37 -27.29 12.57
N SER A 295 23.90 -26.13 12.09
CA SER A 295 23.28 -26.02 10.77
C SER A 295 24.28 -26.26 9.62
N MET A 296 25.56 -25.95 9.83
CA MET A 296 26.65 -26.33 8.91
C MET A 296 26.81 -27.85 8.85
N PHE A 297 26.91 -28.51 10.01
CA PHE A 297 26.97 -29.96 10.10
C PHE A 297 25.76 -30.64 9.43
N CYS A 298 24.55 -30.13 9.71
CA CYS A 298 23.33 -30.61 9.05
C CYS A 298 23.39 -30.47 7.53
N ALA A 299 23.85 -29.33 7.00
CA ALA A 299 23.92 -29.11 5.56
C ALA A 299 24.91 -30.08 4.87
N GLU A 300 26.05 -30.35 5.51
CA GLU A 300 27.06 -31.28 5.03
C GLU A 300 26.53 -32.73 5.06
N LEU A 301 25.94 -33.16 6.18
CA LEU A 301 25.36 -34.51 6.31
C LEU A 301 24.14 -34.75 5.39
N MET A 302 23.33 -33.72 5.13
CA MET A 302 22.24 -33.77 4.14
C MET A 302 22.74 -33.91 2.70
N SER A 303 23.95 -33.43 2.41
CA SER A 303 24.54 -33.49 1.07
C SER A 303 25.18 -34.85 0.75
N SER A 304 25.66 -35.58 1.77
CA SER A 304 26.34 -36.87 1.64
C SER A 304 25.39 -38.07 1.61
N MET A 305 24.24 -38.01 2.29
CA MET A 305 23.24 -39.10 2.31
C MET A 305 21.99 -38.71 1.52
N LYS A 306 21.99 -38.81 0.18
CA LYS A 306 20.85 -38.34 -0.63
C LYS A 306 19.65 -39.29 -0.63
N ASP A 307 19.90 -40.58 -0.42
CA ASP A 307 18.92 -41.67 -0.61
C ASP A 307 18.00 -41.88 0.60
N VAL A 308 18.38 -41.35 1.76
CA VAL A 308 17.58 -41.39 3.00
C VAL A 308 16.55 -40.24 2.99
N PRO A 309 15.27 -40.46 3.37
CA PRO A 309 14.25 -39.41 3.44
C PRO A 309 14.64 -38.20 4.29
N SER A 310 14.26 -36.98 3.85
CA SER A 310 14.77 -35.74 4.46
C SER A 310 14.39 -35.52 5.93
N THR A 311 13.32 -36.14 6.39
CA THR A 311 12.89 -36.18 7.80
C THR A 311 13.86 -37.01 8.64
N GLU A 312 14.15 -38.23 8.20
CA GLU A 312 15.11 -39.14 8.84
C GLU A 312 16.53 -38.57 8.85
N ARG A 313 16.97 -37.95 7.74
CA ARG A 313 18.26 -37.24 7.70
C ARG A 313 18.37 -36.18 8.80
N MET A 314 17.29 -35.47 9.11
CA MET A 314 17.30 -34.45 10.18
C MET A 314 17.39 -35.08 11.57
N VAL A 315 16.74 -36.22 11.79
CA VAL A 315 16.88 -37.01 13.03
C VAL A 315 18.33 -37.48 13.19
N MET A 316 18.93 -38.04 12.13
CA MET A 316 20.33 -38.49 12.10
C MET A 316 21.31 -37.33 12.38
N CYS A 317 21.06 -36.13 11.84
CA CYS A 317 21.84 -34.93 12.18
C CYS A 317 21.81 -34.64 13.69
N SER A 318 20.63 -34.68 14.30
CA SER A 318 20.46 -34.38 15.73
C SER A 318 21.12 -35.42 16.64
N GLN A 319 21.11 -36.69 16.25
CA GLN A 319 21.75 -37.78 16.98
C GLN A 319 23.28 -37.69 16.89
N ARG A 320 23.83 -37.58 15.67
CA ARG A 320 25.29 -37.48 15.48
C ARG A 320 25.87 -36.23 16.13
N TRP A 321 25.19 -35.08 16.06
CA TRP A 321 25.65 -33.85 16.72
C TRP A 321 25.73 -33.97 18.25
N LYS A 322 24.88 -34.79 18.89
CA LYS A 322 24.99 -35.04 20.33
C LYS A 322 26.26 -35.82 20.68
N LEU A 323 26.67 -36.76 19.82
CA LEU A 323 27.85 -37.61 20.01
C LEU A 323 29.18 -36.90 19.72
N LEU A 324 29.19 -35.84 18.89
CA LEU A 324 30.41 -35.06 18.63
C LEU A 324 30.96 -34.41 19.90
N THR A 325 32.28 -34.39 20.01
CA THR A 325 33.03 -33.64 21.04
C THR A 325 32.92 -32.13 20.84
N GLN A 326 33.31 -31.34 21.86
CA GLN A 326 33.27 -29.88 21.75
C GLN A 326 34.26 -29.34 20.71
N SER A 327 35.46 -29.92 20.60
CA SER A 327 36.46 -29.53 19.61
C SER A 327 35.98 -29.73 18.17
N GLU A 328 35.28 -30.84 17.88
CA GLU A 328 34.65 -31.07 16.58
C GLU A 328 33.54 -30.04 16.29
N LYS A 329 32.70 -29.75 17.29
CA LYS A 329 31.65 -28.70 17.19
C LYS A 329 32.25 -27.32 16.90
N ASP A 330 33.39 -27.00 17.51
CA ASP A 330 34.10 -25.75 17.30
C ASP A 330 34.69 -25.64 15.88
N VAL A 331 35.13 -26.76 15.27
CA VAL A 331 35.53 -26.79 13.85
C VAL A 331 34.35 -26.44 12.95
N PHE A 332 33.16 -27.02 13.17
CA PHE A 332 31.96 -26.66 12.40
C PHE A 332 31.52 -25.20 12.64
N GLN A 333 31.70 -24.67 13.84
CA GLN A 333 31.42 -23.26 14.16
C GLN A 333 32.39 -22.31 13.45
N LYS A 334 33.71 -22.58 13.46
CA LYS A 334 34.71 -21.81 12.70
C LYS A 334 34.42 -21.85 11.19
N ARG A 335 34.06 -23.01 10.64
CA ARG A 335 33.68 -23.15 9.22
C ARG A 335 32.37 -22.41 8.88
N CYS A 336 31.43 -22.32 9.82
CA CYS A 336 30.23 -21.50 9.72
C CYS A 336 30.58 -20.00 9.63
N GLU A 337 31.47 -19.54 10.50
CA GLU A 337 31.92 -18.15 10.55
C GLU A 337 32.72 -17.75 9.31
N GLN A 338 33.59 -18.63 8.79
CA GLN A 338 34.28 -18.38 7.53
C GLN A 338 33.30 -18.24 6.38
N LYS A 339 32.36 -19.19 6.19
CA LYS A 339 31.33 -19.09 5.14
C LYS A 339 30.43 -17.84 5.26
N LYS A 340 30.26 -17.27 6.46
CA LYS A 340 29.57 -15.99 6.64
C LYS A 340 30.38 -14.82 6.09
N LYS A 341 31.69 -14.78 6.34
CA LYS A 341 32.61 -13.78 5.77
C LYS A 341 32.68 -13.91 4.25
N ASP A 342 32.83 -15.13 3.74
CA ASP A 342 32.87 -15.41 2.30
C ASP A 342 31.58 -14.94 1.60
N TYR A 343 30.41 -15.26 2.19
CA TYR A 343 29.11 -14.77 1.71
C TYR A 343 28.97 -13.26 1.79
N GLU A 344 29.52 -12.59 2.79
CA GLU A 344 29.45 -11.13 2.92
C GLU A 344 30.28 -10.44 1.83
N ILE A 345 31.50 -10.91 1.58
CA ILE A 345 32.35 -10.46 0.47
C ILE A 345 31.65 -10.68 -0.87
N GLU A 346 31.12 -11.89 -1.10
CA GLU A 346 30.45 -12.26 -2.35
C GLU A 346 29.12 -11.50 -2.54
N MET A 347 28.35 -11.27 -1.48
CA MET A 347 27.12 -10.47 -1.53
C MET A 347 27.43 -9.00 -1.83
N ASN A 348 28.50 -8.45 -1.27
CA ASN A 348 28.95 -7.10 -1.61
C ASN A 348 29.42 -7.01 -3.07
N ARG A 349 30.15 -8.02 -3.58
CA ARG A 349 30.51 -8.13 -5.00
C ARG A 349 29.27 -8.18 -5.89
N TYR A 350 28.28 -8.99 -5.54
CA TYR A 350 27.01 -9.07 -6.25
C TYR A 350 26.26 -7.73 -6.22
N LEU A 351 26.16 -7.06 -5.08
CA LEU A 351 25.52 -5.73 -4.96
C LEU A 351 26.19 -4.69 -5.88
N LEU A 352 27.53 -4.67 -5.98
CA LEU A 352 28.25 -3.78 -6.89
C LEU A 352 28.02 -4.13 -8.38
N SER A 353 27.70 -5.37 -8.71
CA SER A 353 27.46 -5.81 -10.10
C SER A 353 26.06 -5.48 -10.65
N ILE A 354 25.13 -5.03 -9.79
CA ILE A 354 23.74 -4.75 -10.14
C ILE A 354 23.40 -3.26 -9.99
N SER A 355 22.35 -2.81 -10.68
CA SER A 355 21.89 -1.42 -10.63
C SER A 355 21.38 -1.00 -9.24
N GLU A 356 21.57 0.28 -8.90
CA GLU A 356 21.16 0.86 -7.61
C GLU A 356 19.68 0.61 -7.26
N GLU A 357 18.78 0.65 -8.26
CA GLU A 357 17.36 0.29 -8.08
C GLU A 357 17.17 -1.13 -7.50
N GLU A 358 18.00 -2.09 -7.95
CA GLU A 358 17.94 -3.48 -7.51
C GLU A 358 18.72 -3.67 -6.19
N GLN A 359 19.82 -2.95 -5.98
CA GLN A 359 20.51 -2.90 -4.68
C GLN A 359 19.54 -2.46 -3.57
N GLN A 360 18.82 -1.35 -3.77
CA GLN A 360 17.84 -0.85 -2.80
C GLN A 360 16.69 -1.84 -2.57
N ARG A 361 16.20 -2.50 -3.63
CA ARG A 361 15.23 -3.60 -3.49
C ARG A 361 15.79 -4.72 -2.61
N ILE A 362 16.96 -5.26 -2.92
CA ILE A 362 17.59 -6.36 -2.17
C ILE A 362 17.85 -5.98 -0.71
N LEU A 363 18.36 -4.78 -0.43
CA LEU A 363 18.58 -4.28 0.93
C LEU A 363 17.25 -4.16 1.71
N SER A 364 16.20 -3.68 1.06
CA SER A 364 14.85 -3.63 1.66
C SER A 364 14.30 -5.03 1.97
N GLU A 365 14.51 -6.00 1.08
CA GLU A 365 14.11 -7.40 1.28
C GLU A 365 14.91 -8.09 2.39
N GLN A 366 16.21 -7.82 2.49
CA GLN A 366 17.08 -8.29 3.59
C GLN A 366 16.53 -7.77 4.94
N LYS A 367 16.20 -6.47 5.00
CA LYS A 367 15.64 -5.81 6.19
C LYS A 367 14.29 -6.42 6.57
N MET A 368 13.36 -6.58 5.62
CA MET A 368 12.03 -7.16 5.84
C MET A 368 12.05 -8.65 6.22
N GLY A 369 12.99 -9.43 5.66
CA GLY A 369 13.16 -10.85 5.96
C GLY A 369 13.57 -11.13 7.43
N SER A 370 14.23 -10.17 8.08
CA SER A 370 14.60 -10.26 9.50
C SER A 370 13.39 -10.15 10.43
N PHE A 371 12.45 -9.24 10.14
CA PHE A 371 11.25 -9.05 10.98
C PHE A 371 10.25 -10.21 10.87
N LYS A 372 10.13 -10.86 9.71
CA LYS A 372 9.07 -11.86 9.46
C LYS A 372 9.32 -13.24 10.09
N ARG A 373 10.52 -13.52 10.61
CA ARG A 373 10.84 -14.78 11.32
C ARG A 373 10.33 -14.83 12.77
N GLY A 374 9.79 -13.74 13.32
CA GLY A 374 9.25 -13.68 14.69
C GLY A 374 7.77 -14.07 14.86
N GLY A 375 7.07 -14.44 13.79
CA GLY A 375 5.63 -14.70 13.80
C GLY A 375 5.26 -16.19 13.76
N GLY A 376 5.46 -16.91 14.86
CA GLY A 376 4.92 -18.26 15.04
C GLY A 376 3.42 -18.21 15.35
N GLY A 377 2.61 -18.96 14.61
CA GLY A 377 1.15 -19.00 14.82
C GLY A 377 0.77 -19.65 16.15
N VAL A 378 -0.25 -19.11 16.82
CA VAL A 378 -0.79 -19.65 18.08
C VAL A 378 -2.14 -20.32 17.84
N SER A 379 -2.28 -21.54 18.34
CA SER A 379 -3.56 -22.17 18.68
C SER A 379 -3.35 -23.15 19.84
N PRO A 380 -4.35 -23.39 20.71
CA PRO A 380 -4.09 -23.32 22.15
C PRO A 380 -4.24 -24.65 22.91
N ALA A 381 -3.40 -24.86 23.94
CA ALA A 381 -3.63 -25.87 24.98
C ALA A 381 -2.98 -25.52 26.35
N SER A 382 -3.82 -25.27 27.35
CA SER A 382 -3.75 -25.71 28.76
C SER A 382 -2.49 -25.51 29.66
N LYS A 383 -2.60 -24.47 30.50
CA LYS A 383 -2.35 -24.41 31.99
C LYS A 383 -1.09 -25.01 32.66
N LYS A 384 -0.27 -24.09 33.20
CA LYS A 384 0.33 -24.01 34.57
C LYS A 384 0.95 -25.25 35.24
N LYS A 385 2.25 -25.16 35.57
CA LYS A 385 2.75 -25.08 36.97
C LYS A 385 4.14 -24.42 37.07
N ASN A 386 4.72 -24.32 38.27
CA ASN A 386 5.55 -23.19 38.72
C ASN A 386 7.03 -23.52 39.02
N SER A 387 7.86 -22.48 38.96
CA SER A 387 9.02 -22.18 39.84
C SER A 387 10.46 -22.59 39.49
N LYS A 388 11.34 -21.70 39.97
CA LYS A 388 12.80 -21.72 40.18
C LYS A 388 13.72 -21.42 38.98
N ALA A 389 14.74 -20.61 39.30
CA ALA A 389 15.61 -19.92 38.37
C ALA A 389 16.97 -20.63 38.23
N LYS A 390 17.67 -20.36 37.12
CA LYS A 390 19.14 -20.25 37.10
C LYS A 390 19.60 -19.29 36.01
N VAL A 391 20.70 -18.60 36.30
CA VAL A 391 21.27 -17.50 35.51
C VAL A 391 22.05 -18.04 34.30
N SER A 392 21.88 -17.42 33.13
CA SER A 392 22.91 -17.38 32.07
C SER A 392 22.65 -16.21 31.11
N LEU A 393 23.71 -15.75 30.44
CA LEU A 393 23.83 -14.41 29.84
C LEU A 393 23.10 -14.28 28.48
N PRO A 394 22.37 -13.17 28.21
CA PRO A 394 21.77 -12.92 26.91
C PRO A 394 22.75 -12.21 25.96
N VAL A 395 23.23 -12.91 24.94
CA VAL A 395 23.83 -12.28 23.75
C VAL A 395 22.73 -11.51 23.00
N LYS A 396 22.79 -10.17 23.00
CA LYS A 396 21.82 -9.32 22.30
C LYS A 396 22.36 -8.84 20.96
N SER A 397 21.79 -9.38 19.89
CA SER A 397 21.79 -8.76 18.57
C SER A 397 21.02 -7.43 18.58
N GLU A 398 21.59 -6.39 17.98
CA GLU A 398 20.94 -5.08 17.85
C GLU A 398 19.65 -5.15 17.02
N LYS A 399 18.65 -4.35 17.42
CA LYS A 399 17.36 -4.24 16.75
C LYS A 399 16.94 -2.77 16.68
N GLN A 400 17.44 -2.04 15.68
CA GLN A 400 17.05 -0.64 15.45
C GLN A 400 15.59 -0.55 15.00
N SER A 401 14.81 0.24 15.74
CA SER A 401 13.48 0.70 15.36
C SER A 401 13.57 1.75 14.24
N LYS A 402 12.49 1.85 13.46
CA LYS A 402 12.38 2.70 12.27
C LYS A 402 11.43 3.85 12.60
N ASP A 403 11.96 5.07 12.62
CA ASP A 403 11.17 6.29 12.47
C ASP A 403 12.00 7.25 11.61
N ASP A 404 11.61 7.42 10.35
CA ASP A 404 12.22 8.41 9.46
C ASP A 404 11.23 8.84 8.39
N LYS A 405 10.72 10.06 8.56
CA LYS A 405 9.95 10.80 7.57
C LYS A 405 10.51 12.23 7.57
N GLY A 406 11.53 12.47 6.75
CA GLY A 406 11.98 13.83 6.40
C GLY A 406 13.21 14.37 7.14
N LYS A 407 14.27 13.56 7.35
CA LYS A 407 15.56 14.13 7.75
C LYS A 407 16.36 14.72 6.57
N LEU A 408 16.87 15.94 6.80
CA LEU A 408 18.04 16.53 6.14
C LEU A 408 19.28 15.62 6.32
N PRO A 409 20.37 15.80 5.54
CA PRO A 409 21.61 15.06 5.73
C PRO A 409 22.04 15.08 7.21
N GLU A 410 22.24 13.90 7.83
CA GLU A 410 22.63 13.86 9.25
C GLU A 410 23.98 14.57 9.44
N THR A 411 24.00 15.56 10.33
CA THR A 411 25.23 16.21 10.79
C THR A 411 26.18 15.20 11.41
N PRO A 412 27.51 15.38 11.25
CA PRO A 412 28.50 14.42 11.76
C PRO A 412 28.40 14.29 13.27
N LYS A 413 28.41 13.05 13.76
CA LYS A 413 28.18 12.73 15.18
C LYS A 413 29.47 12.80 15.98
N THR A 414 29.41 13.33 17.20
CA THR A 414 30.60 13.36 18.08
C THR A 414 30.95 11.94 18.56
N ALA A 415 32.19 11.77 19.02
CA ALA A 415 32.61 10.50 19.64
C ALA A 415 31.70 10.09 20.81
N GLN A 416 31.21 11.07 21.57
CA GLN A 416 30.26 10.87 22.65
C GLN A 416 28.90 10.39 22.13
N ASP A 417 28.36 11.00 21.07
CA ASP A 417 27.07 10.60 20.48
C ASP A 417 27.10 9.18 19.92
N ILE A 418 28.19 8.80 19.24
CA ILE A 418 28.34 7.46 18.66
C ILE A 418 28.45 6.41 19.77
N TRP A 419 29.22 6.69 20.82
CA TRP A 419 29.27 5.84 22.00
C TRP A 419 27.90 5.74 22.67
N GLN A 420 27.24 6.88 22.93
CA GLN A 420 25.92 6.93 23.56
C GLN A 420 24.88 6.13 22.77
N GLN A 421 24.87 6.24 21.43
CA GLN A 421 23.98 5.46 20.55
C GLN A 421 24.23 3.95 20.64
N SER A 422 25.47 3.51 20.91
CA SER A 422 25.79 2.08 21.09
C SER A 422 25.31 1.52 22.43
N VAL A 423 25.27 2.33 23.51
CA VAL A 423 24.94 1.86 24.87
C VAL A 423 23.52 2.23 25.35
N ILE A 424 22.81 3.13 24.65
CA ILE A 424 21.49 3.65 25.08
C ILE A 424 20.47 2.55 25.40
N GLY A 425 20.51 1.42 24.66
CA GLY A 425 19.60 0.29 24.89
C GLY A 425 19.80 -0.38 26.25
N ASP A 426 21.05 -0.49 26.72
CA ASP A 426 21.37 -1.10 28.00
C ASP A 426 21.13 -0.15 29.17
N TYR A 427 21.40 1.15 29.00
CA TYR A 427 21.09 2.16 30.02
C TYR A 427 19.57 2.36 30.16
N LEU A 428 18.80 2.40 29.08
CA LEU A 428 17.33 2.42 29.16
C LEU A 428 16.78 1.18 29.88
N ALA A 429 17.36 -0.02 29.63
CA ALA A 429 16.97 -1.22 30.35
C ALA A 429 17.27 -1.15 31.87
N ARG A 430 18.43 -0.59 32.25
CA ARG A 430 18.82 -0.38 33.66
C ARG A 430 17.90 0.61 34.38
N PHE A 431 17.49 1.69 33.70
CA PHE A 431 16.67 2.76 34.28
C PHE A 431 15.16 2.64 34.01
N LYS A 432 14.64 1.41 33.74
CA LYS A 432 13.20 1.15 33.51
C LYS A 432 12.57 2.04 32.41
N ASN A 433 13.30 2.29 31.32
CA ASN A 433 12.98 3.21 30.22
C ASN A 433 12.92 4.70 30.58
N ASP A 434 13.38 5.12 31.77
CA ASP A 434 13.59 6.54 32.09
C ASP A 434 14.76 7.10 31.26
N ARG A 435 14.42 7.82 30.19
CA ARG A 435 15.39 8.35 29.23
C ARG A 435 16.30 9.42 29.83
N ALA A 436 15.78 10.26 30.72
CA ALA A 436 16.56 11.33 31.35
C ALA A 436 17.60 10.76 32.32
N LYS A 437 17.21 9.79 33.17
CA LYS A 437 18.16 9.10 34.05
C LYS A 437 19.19 8.27 33.27
N ALA A 438 18.76 7.60 32.19
CA ALA A 438 19.68 6.88 31.30
C ALA A 438 20.73 7.81 30.67
N GLN A 439 20.32 8.94 30.09
CA GLN A 439 21.25 9.92 29.50
C GLN A 439 22.23 10.50 30.53
N LYS A 440 21.76 10.93 31.70
CA LYS A 440 22.62 11.48 32.76
C LYS A 440 23.65 10.45 33.27
N ALA A 441 23.25 9.18 33.40
CA ALA A 441 24.16 8.11 33.78
C ALA A 441 25.18 7.77 32.66
N MET A 442 24.78 7.86 31.39
CA MET A 442 25.68 7.68 30.25
C MET A 442 26.72 8.81 30.20
N GLU A 443 26.29 10.06 30.33
CA GLU A 443 27.18 11.23 30.36
C GLU A 443 28.20 11.15 31.51
N ALA A 444 27.76 10.79 32.72
CA ALA A 444 28.67 10.54 33.84
C ALA A 444 29.71 9.44 33.52
N THR A 445 29.28 8.33 32.89
CA THR A 445 30.19 7.24 32.49
C THR A 445 31.17 7.69 31.40
N TRP A 446 30.72 8.48 30.43
CA TRP A 446 31.60 9.03 29.40
C TRP A 446 32.65 9.96 29.98
N ASN A 447 32.30 10.78 30.96
CA ASN A 447 33.23 11.69 31.61
C ASN A 447 34.30 10.92 32.41
N THR A 448 33.96 9.79 33.03
CA THR A 448 34.92 8.93 33.74
C THR A 448 35.73 7.97 32.85
N MET A 449 35.34 7.74 31.59
CA MET A 449 36.08 6.86 30.68
C MET A 449 37.49 7.35 30.39
N GLU A 450 38.44 6.41 30.36
CA GLU A 450 39.84 6.68 30.07
C GLU A 450 40.05 7.10 28.61
N LYS A 451 41.13 7.86 28.34
CA LYS A 451 41.50 8.25 26.96
C LYS A 451 41.61 7.05 26.02
N LYS A 452 42.14 5.91 26.50
CA LYS A 452 42.30 4.66 25.71
C LYS A 452 40.95 4.10 25.21
N GLU A 453 39.90 4.21 26.01
CA GLU A 453 38.55 3.73 25.68
C GLU A 453 37.86 4.66 24.69
N LYS A 454 38.14 5.97 24.79
CA LYS A 454 37.60 7.01 23.88
C LYS A 454 38.19 6.93 22.46
N ILE A 455 39.40 6.41 22.28
CA ILE A 455 40.09 6.35 20.96
C ILE A 455 39.23 5.67 19.88
N MET A 456 38.55 4.56 20.18
CA MET A 456 37.73 3.87 19.16
C MET A 456 36.55 4.72 18.67
N TRP A 457 35.95 5.50 19.57
CA TRP A 457 34.82 6.38 19.28
C TRP A 457 35.26 7.66 18.58
N ILE A 458 36.44 8.18 18.93
CA ILE A 458 37.08 9.30 18.21
C ILE A 458 37.42 8.90 16.77
N LYS A 459 37.98 7.71 16.55
CA LYS A 459 38.22 7.18 15.19
C LYS A 459 36.92 7.06 14.39
N LYS A 460 35.85 6.56 15.02
CA LYS A 460 34.53 6.39 14.37
C LYS A 460 33.83 7.72 14.08
N ALA A 461 34.02 8.74 14.91
CA ALA A 461 33.58 10.11 14.65
C ALA A 461 34.36 10.75 13.49
N ALA A 462 35.67 10.55 13.42
CA ALA A 462 36.50 11.01 12.29
C ALA A 462 36.12 10.32 10.96
N GLU A 463 35.62 9.09 11.01
CA GLU A 463 35.09 8.38 9.84
C GLU A 463 33.71 8.91 9.40
N ASP A 464 32.81 9.19 10.34
CA ASP A 464 31.51 9.83 10.03
C ASP A 464 31.67 11.28 9.54
N GLN A 465 32.67 12.01 10.06
CA GLN A 465 33.10 13.32 9.54
C GLN A 465 33.57 13.20 8.08
N LYS A 466 34.42 12.22 7.74
CA LYS A 466 34.84 11.98 6.35
C LYS A 466 33.68 11.59 5.44
N ARG A 467 32.74 10.77 5.92
CA ARG A 467 31.49 10.45 5.21
C ARG A 467 30.67 11.71 4.91
N TYR A 468 30.54 12.61 5.88
CA TYR A 468 29.87 13.89 5.70
C TYR A 468 30.60 14.79 4.70
N GLU A 469 31.94 14.78 4.72
CA GLU A 469 32.78 15.56 3.80
C GLU A 469 32.82 15.04 2.36
N VAL A 470 32.55 13.76 2.12
CA VAL A 470 32.53 13.15 0.77
C VAL A 470 31.12 13.16 0.15
N SER A 471 30.08 13.48 0.92
CA SER A 471 28.70 13.52 0.44
C SER A 471 28.47 14.63 -0.60
N PRO A 472 27.89 14.35 -1.79
CA PRO A 472 27.65 15.34 -2.84
C PRO A 472 26.58 16.39 -2.47
N ASP A 473 25.90 16.24 -1.33
CA ASP A 473 24.82 17.12 -0.87
C ASP A 473 25.28 18.34 -0.05
N LYS A 474 26.59 18.63 0.01
CA LYS A 474 27.14 19.84 0.64
C LYS A 474 26.48 21.13 0.13
N SER A 475 26.21 21.21 -1.17
CA SER A 475 25.53 22.34 -1.81
C SER A 475 24.11 22.52 -1.28
N LYS A 476 23.34 21.42 -1.12
CA LYS A 476 21.99 21.47 -0.54
C LYS A 476 22.01 21.84 0.94
N HIS A 477 23.01 21.39 1.71
CA HIS A 477 23.16 21.80 3.11
C HIS A 477 23.53 23.28 3.21
N PHE A 478 24.42 23.80 2.37
CA PHE A 478 24.79 25.22 2.34
C PHE A 478 23.61 26.11 1.91
N VAL A 479 22.85 25.70 0.89
CA VAL A 479 21.62 26.38 0.46
C VAL A 479 20.53 26.32 1.54
N ALA A 480 20.34 25.20 2.23
CA ALA A 480 19.37 25.09 3.33
C ALA A 480 19.78 25.88 4.58
N LEU A 481 21.08 25.99 4.88
CA LEU A 481 21.59 26.81 5.97
C LEU A 481 21.52 28.30 5.60
N SER A 482 21.86 28.66 4.36
CA SER A 482 21.73 30.02 3.83
C SER A 482 20.26 30.46 3.76
N SER A 483 19.33 29.57 3.39
CA SER A 483 17.88 29.81 3.48
C SER A 483 17.47 30.05 4.93
N LYS A 484 17.84 29.18 5.88
CA LYS A 484 17.48 29.37 7.30
C LYS A 484 18.10 30.62 7.93
N VAL A 485 19.30 31.00 7.53
CA VAL A 485 19.93 32.25 7.95
C VAL A 485 19.25 33.44 7.29
N ALA A 486 18.85 33.35 6.01
CA ALA A 486 18.03 34.36 5.35
C ALA A 486 16.63 34.48 5.97
N ASP A 487 15.99 33.38 6.38
CA ASP A 487 14.70 33.36 7.08
C ASP A 487 14.85 34.00 8.48
N HIS A 488 15.92 33.70 9.22
CA HIS A 488 16.20 34.34 10.51
C HIS A 488 16.56 35.82 10.36
N MET A 489 17.34 36.19 9.33
CA MET A 489 17.69 37.58 9.03
C MET A 489 16.48 38.36 8.52
N SER A 490 15.59 37.75 7.73
CA SER A 490 14.34 38.35 7.26
C SER A 490 13.31 38.46 8.39
N THR A 491 13.32 37.55 9.35
CA THR A 491 12.49 37.66 10.56
C THR A 491 13.05 38.72 11.52
N ALA A 492 14.38 38.81 11.67
CA ALA A 492 15.02 39.86 12.48
C ALA A 492 14.89 41.24 11.85
N CYS A 493 15.15 41.39 10.54
CA CYS A 493 14.87 42.61 9.79
C CYS A 493 13.37 42.89 9.78
N GLY A 494 12.49 41.90 9.66
CA GLY A 494 11.04 42.09 9.76
C GLY A 494 10.61 42.63 11.12
N PHE A 495 11.18 42.12 12.22
CA PHE A 495 10.96 42.67 13.56
C PHE A 495 11.53 44.08 13.70
N VAL A 496 12.75 44.36 13.22
CA VAL A 496 13.35 45.70 13.25
C VAL A 496 12.56 46.68 12.37
N PHE A 497 12.04 46.25 11.23
CA PHE A 497 11.25 47.08 10.31
C PHE A 497 9.84 47.33 10.84
N LEU A 498 9.20 46.35 11.50
CA LEU A 498 7.93 46.56 12.21
C LEU A 498 8.11 47.41 13.48
N PHE A 499 9.23 47.28 14.19
CA PHE A 499 9.55 48.14 15.33
C PHE A 499 9.86 49.56 14.87
N LEU A 500 10.58 49.73 13.75
CA LEU A 500 10.80 51.03 13.12
C LEU A 500 9.52 51.62 12.53
N ILE A 501 8.62 50.84 11.94
CA ILE A 501 7.31 51.33 11.47
C ILE A 501 6.47 51.76 12.66
N SER A 502 6.37 50.96 13.74
CA SER A 502 5.65 51.36 14.95
C SER A 502 6.24 52.63 15.55
N CYS A 503 7.58 52.72 15.68
CA CYS A 503 8.24 53.94 16.13
C CYS A 503 8.05 55.12 15.17
N VAL A 504 7.93 54.92 13.86
CA VAL A 504 7.68 55.99 12.88
C VAL A 504 6.21 56.41 12.86
N GLU A 505 5.26 55.51 13.11
CA GLU A 505 3.84 55.85 13.31
C GLU A 505 3.66 56.64 14.62
N ASP A 506 4.30 56.20 15.71
CA ASP A 506 4.34 56.96 16.98
C ASP A 506 5.03 58.32 16.80
N PHE A 507 6.14 58.39 16.06
CA PHE A 507 6.86 59.65 15.79
C PHE A 507 6.09 60.56 14.84
N MET A 508 5.34 60.03 13.86
CA MET A 508 4.47 60.82 12.98
C MET A 508 3.22 61.33 13.72
N LEU A 509 2.63 60.54 14.62
CA LEU A 509 1.56 61.01 15.52
C LEU A 509 2.08 62.13 16.44
N PHE A 510 3.27 61.97 17.00
CA PHE A 510 3.93 63.01 17.79
C PHE A 510 4.26 64.26 16.95
N PHE A 511 4.78 64.10 15.73
CA PHE A 511 5.13 65.22 14.85
C PHE A 511 3.89 65.95 14.31
N CYS A 512 2.78 65.25 14.07
CA CYS A 512 1.48 65.86 13.73
C CYS A 512 0.86 66.62 14.90
N LEU A 513 1.04 66.15 16.15
CA LEU A 513 0.66 66.91 17.34
C LEU A 513 1.53 68.16 17.50
N VAL A 514 2.85 68.05 17.34
CA VAL A 514 3.81 69.16 17.49
C VAL A 514 3.72 70.17 16.34
N GLN A 515 3.45 69.76 15.09
CA GLN A 515 3.18 70.70 13.99
C GLN A 515 1.87 71.46 14.20
N ARG A 516 0.87 70.86 14.84
CA ARG A 516 -0.41 71.53 15.11
C ARG A 516 -0.25 72.67 16.12
N GLU A 517 0.62 72.53 17.11
CA GLU A 517 0.98 73.64 18.01
C GLU A 517 1.95 74.65 17.36
N LEU A 518 2.90 74.22 16.54
CA LEU A 518 3.85 75.13 15.87
C LEU A 518 3.25 75.98 14.75
N ILE A 519 2.07 75.62 14.22
CA ILE A 519 1.36 76.40 13.20
C ILE A 519 0.50 77.52 13.81
N GLU A 520 0.15 77.46 15.10
CA GLU A 520 -0.68 78.47 15.77
C GLU A 520 0.12 79.69 16.26
N MET A 521 1.46 79.63 16.18
CA MET A 521 2.36 80.67 16.66
C MET A 521 3.30 81.20 15.55
N ARG A 522 2.80 82.19 14.77
CA ARG A 522 3.44 83.50 14.47
C ARG A 522 3.18 84.03 13.05
N SER A 523 2.33 85.06 12.95
CA SER A 523 2.28 85.98 11.81
C SER A 523 3.30 87.14 12.00
N PRO A 524 3.91 87.71 10.94
CA PRO A 524 5.05 88.62 11.07
C PRO A 524 4.70 90.12 11.06
N ALA A 525 5.58 90.96 11.61
CA ALA A 525 5.52 92.43 11.52
C ALA A 525 6.94 93.05 11.49
N PRO A 526 7.13 94.28 10.94
CA PRO A 526 8.33 94.59 10.16
C PRO A 526 9.37 95.56 10.81
N VAL A 527 10.40 95.82 10.00
CA VAL A 527 11.61 96.65 10.20
C VAL A 527 11.32 98.15 10.42
N ILE A 528 12.14 98.85 11.23
CA ILE A 528 12.82 100.14 10.93
C ILE A 528 13.80 100.55 12.07
N THR A 529 14.90 101.21 11.68
CA THR A 529 16.10 101.65 12.44
C THR A 529 16.04 103.14 12.86
N PRO A 530 17.10 103.77 13.45
CA PRO A 530 17.94 103.39 14.60
C PRO A 530 18.09 104.54 15.67
N GLY A 531 18.60 104.25 16.86
CA GLY A 531 18.89 105.24 17.94
C GLY A 531 20.16 104.91 18.75
N LYS A 532 20.79 105.89 19.39
CA LYS A 532 22.21 105.85 19.81
C LYS A 532 22.43 106.07 21.31
N LYS A 533 23.38 105.32 21.91
CA LYS A 533 24.26 105.60 23.10
C LYS A 533 24.09 104.81 24.42
N MET A 534 25.20 104.14 24.76
CA MET A 534 25.99 104.18 26.02
C MET A 534 25.62 103.38 27.29
N LYS A 535 26.58 102.50 27.68
CA LYS A 535 26.99 102.08 29.06
C LYS A 535 25.91 101.32 29.88
N PHE A 536 26.18 100.41 30.82
CA PHE A 536 27.38 99.88 31.51
C PHE A 536 26.95 98.50 32.10
N ASP A 537 27.79 97.52 32.46
CA ASP A 537 29.24 97.32 32.38
C ASP A 537 29.59 95.81 32.53
N GLY A 538 30.88 95.44 32.60
CA GLY A 538 31.35 94.56 33.69
C GLY A 538 31.41 93.04 33.49
N GLU A 539 32.49 92.58 32.87
CA GLU A 539 33.15 91.25 33.05
C GLU A 539 33.41 90.88 34.56
N PRO A 540 34.01 89.71 34.94
CA PRO A 540 34.62 88.65 34.10
C PRO A 540 34.43 87.16 34.52
N LYS A 541 34.78 86.27 33.56
CA LYS A 541 35.62 85.04 33.61
C LYS A 541 35.32 83.93 34.68
N LYS A 542 35.21 82.62 34.34
CA LYS A 542 36.20 81.69 33.72
C LYS A 542 37.55 81.59 34.50
N PRO A 543 38.32 80.49 34.34
CA PRO A 543 37.99 79.06 34.32
C PRO A 543 38.99 78.35 35.28
N PRO A 544 39.83 77.38 34.85
CA PRO A 544 39.62 76.03 34.29
C PRO A 544 39.95 74.98 35.42
N SER A 545 40.41 73.74 35.24
CA SER A 545 40.79 72.86 34.10
C SER A 545 40.44 71.42 34.49
#